data_AF-A0AAU4UPL1-F1
#
_entry.id   AF-A0AAU4UPL1-F1
#
_cell.length_a   1.000
_cell.length_b   1.000
_cell.length_c   1.000
_cell.angle_alpha   90.00
_cell.angle_beta   90.00
_cell.angle_gamma   90.00
#
_symmetry.space_group_name_H-M   'P 1'
#
loop_
_entity.id
_entity.type
_entity.pdbx_description
1 polymer ?
#
loop_
_entity_poly.entity_id
_entity_poly.type
_entity_poly.pdbx_seq_one_letter_code
_entity_poly.pdbx_strand_id
1 'polypeptide(L)'
;MRTGAFVRPVGVPEDLTAALAPVAWLWAGLGRASTGAWLAKNVRRELVQLRTFVGDAEGVAERRLAERLKRRLDRQRTPVQDLTAWLIRRGLPQNNGCWSTLCDDGIRIDSGGTCPSCDCLIGDRRGLRQIVATEVAAQHPHVAAGEWRGVYEDALRAKFDYQSAMDAMRRERAAERQVAFHAAIEEQKAQLAEEEVRRAARPCEDCGRAEAAGLCPVCSLRRSTKALVDQAVDIAVAVRADVDDPQAVGMLTAQVAEDTWAFVRGAGAPDGADDPVCRAFAEKDLATKLLEQRRQRALQRLRESGPAEMEAAHVRRMTLHGMFPTDKNRERAEEAAARARERVAQDLLREFLGDLARARAAAVPRKRPPAWSERCPDLAARPLDEDTVVDGAGAVRV
;
A
#
# COMPACT_ATOMS: atom_id res chain seq x y z
N MET A 1 -63.64 39.93 -35.71
CA MET A 1 -62.21 39.74 -36.02
C MET A 1 -61.40 39.77 -34.72
N ARG A 2 -60.90 38.61 -34.27
CA ARG A 2 -59.82 38.50 -33.28
C ARG A 2 -58.68 37.77 -33.97
N THR A 3 -57.64 38.51 -34.33
CA THR A 3 -56.39 37.98 -34.87
C THR A 3 -55.66 37.25 -33.75
N GLY A 4 -55.82 35.92 -33.69
CA GLY A 4 -55.01 35.06 -32.84
C GLY A 4 -53.57 35.07 -33.34
N ALA A 5 -52.66 35.58 -32.51
CA ALA A 5 -51.23 35.46 -32.76
C ALA A 5 -50.84 33.97 -32.70
N PHE A 6 -50.50 33.39 -33.84
CA PHE A 6 -49.93 32.06 -33.92
C PHE A 6 -48.52 32.10 -33.31
N VAL A 7 -48.41 31.73 -32.03
CA VAL A 7 -47.12 31.47 -31.40
C VAL A 7 -46.54 30.24 -32.07
N ARG A 8 -45.38 30.38 -32.74
CA ARG A 8 -44.66 29.24 -33.34
C ARG A 8 -44.37 28.23 -32.23
N PRO A 9 -44.77 26.95 -32.37
CA PRO A 9 -44.47 25.94 -31.36
C PRO A 9 -42.95 25.82 -31.20
N VAL A 10 -42.49 25.83 -29.95
CA VAL A 10 -41.09 25.63 -29.63
C VAL A 10 -40.76 24.16 -29.88
N GLY A 11 -39.89 23.89 -30.85
CA GLY A 11 -39.40 22.55 -31.13
C GLY A 11 -38.45 22.04 -30.03
N VAL A 12 -38.39 20.72 -29.87
CA VAL A 12 -37.31 20.09 -29.09
C VAL A 12 -36.01 20.28 -29.87
N PRO A 13 -34.91 20.74 -29.24
CA PRO A 13 -33.60 20.79 -29.88
C PRO A 13 -33.17 19.41 -30.41
N GLU A 14 -32.58 19.36 -31.60
CA GLU A 14 -32.24 18.10 -32.27
C GLU A 14 -31.39 17.17 -31.40
N ASP A 15 -30.40 17.73 -30.70
CA ASP A 15 -29.48 17.01 -29.79
C ASP A 15 -30.18 16.38 -28.58
N LEU A 16 -31.40 16.80 -28.26
CA LEU A 16 -32.17 16.30 -27.11
C LEU A 16 -33.36 15.42 -27.51
N THR A 17 -33.57 15.21 -28.81
CA THR A 17 -34.74 14.49 -29.34
C THR A 17 -34.87 13.10 -28.72
N ALA A 18 -33.78 12.34 -28.66
CA ALA A 18 -33.77 10.99 -28.10
C ALA A 18 -34.07 10.99 -26.59
N ALA A 19 -33.45 11.91 -25.84
CA ALA A 19 -33.61 12.00 -24.39
C ALA A 19 -35.00 12.47 -23.96
N LEU A 20 -35.61 13.38 -24.73
CA LEU A 20 -36.90 13.99 -24.43
C LEU A 20 -38.08 13.34 -25.15
N ALA A 21 -37.86 12.28 -25.93
CA ALA A 21 -38.91 11.57 -26.65
C ALA A 21 -40.19 11.27 -25.82
N PRO A 22 -40.11 10.84 -24.53
CA PRO A 22 -41.30 10.57 -23.72
C PRO A 22 -42.18 11.80 -23.43
N VAL A 23 -41.60 12.99 -23.47
CA VAL A 23 -42.28 14.28 -23.17
C VAL A 23 -42.30 15.22 -24.37
N ALA A 24 -41.89 14.77 -25.55
CA ALA A 24 -41.76 15.63 -26.73
C ALA A 24 -43.08 16.34 -27.10
N TRP A 25 -44.21 15.66 -26.91
CA TRP A 25 -45.54 16.22 -27.16
C TRP A 25 -45.93 17.34 -26.18
N LEU A 26 -45.40 17.33 -24.95
CA LEU A 26 -45.59 18.41 -23.96
C LEU A 26 -44.71 19.63 -24.27
N TRP A 27 -43.58 19.41 -24.95
CA TRP A 27 -42.62 20.47 -25.25
C TRP A 27 -43.19 21.51 -26.22
N ALA A 28 -44.05 21.08 -27.14
CA ALA A 28 -44.78 21.97 -28.06
C ALA A 28 -45.69 22.98 -27.33
N GLY A 29 -46.07 22.69 -26.07
CA GLY A 29 -46.86 23.57 -25.21
C GLY A 29 -46.07 24.67 -24.49
N LEU A 30 -44.74 24.76 -24.67
CA LEU A 30 -43.92 25.79 -24.05
C LEU A 30 -44.19 27.17 -24.69
N GLY A 31 -44.78 28.08 -23.92
CA GLY A 31 -45.23 29.39 -24.42
C GLY A 31 -44.13 30.40 -24.78
N ARG A 32 -42.86 30.15 -24.43
CA ARG A 32 -41.72 31.05 -24.73
C ARG A 32 -40.47 30.27 -25.12
N ALA A 33 -39.79 30.71 -26.18
CA ALA A 33 -38.53 30.12 -26.64
C ALA A 33 -37.41 30.20 -25.59
N SER A 34 -37.38 31.25 -24.77
CA SER A 34 -36.39 31.40 -23.68
C SER A 34 -36.56 30.33 -22.59
N THR A 35 -37.79 29.95 -22.26
CA THR A 35 -38.07 28.83 -21.34
C THR A 35 -37.59 27.50 -21.92
N GLY A 36 -37.82 27.27 -23.21
CA GLY A 36 -37.32 26.09 -23.93
C GLY A 36 -35.79 26.01 -23.93
N ALA A 37 -35.10 27.11 -24.20
CA ALA A 37 -33.64 27.18 -24.16
C ALA A 37 -33.08 26.91 -22.75
N TRP A 38 -33.71 27.46 -21.72
CA TRP A 38 -33.33 27.23 -20.33
C TRP A 38 -33.54 25.77 -19.89
N LEU A 39 -34.67 25.16 -20.27
CA LEU A 39 -34.92 23.74 -20.00
C LEU A 39 -33.91 22.85 -20.73
N ALA A 40 -33.62 23.13 -22.00
CA ALA A 40 -32.62 22.40 -22.78
C ALA A 40 -31.25 22.42 -22.10
N LYS A 41 -30.84 23.55 -21.52
CA LYS A 41 -29.60 23.65 -20.73
C LYS A 41 -29.60 22.71 -19.51
N ASN A 42 -30.72 22.61 -18.79
CA ASN A 42 -30.83 21.72 -17.64
C ASN A 42 -30.79 20.24 -18.05
N VAL A 43 -31.44 19.89 -19.16
CA VAL A 43 -31.42 18.53 -19.73
C VAL A 43 -29.99 18.15 -20.14
N ARG A 44 -29.25 19.06 -20.80
CA ARG A 44 -27.84 18.82 -21.15
C ARG A 44 -26.96 18.60 -19.93
N ARG A 45 -27.16 19.37 -18.85
CA ARG A 45 -26.44 19.17 -17.59
C ARG A 45 -26.71 17.78 -17.02
N GLU A 46 -27.97 17.34 -17.03
CA GLU A 46 -28.34 16.00 -16.56
C GLU A 46 -27.70 14.90 -17.41
N LEU A 47 -27.63 15.08 -18.74
CA LEU A 47 -26.93 14.13 -19.62
C LEU A 47 -25.44 14.03 -19.30
N VAL A 48 -24.78 15.16 -19.04
CA VAL A 48 -23.37 15.16 -18.58
C VAL A 48 -23.22 14.37 -17.28
N GLN A 49 -24.11 14.57 -16.32
CA GLN A 49 -24.11 13.80 -15.07
C GLN A 49 -24.39 12.31 -15.29
N LEU A 50 -25.30 11.95 -16.19
CA LEU A 50 -25.58 10.54 -16.50
C LEU A 50 -24.37 9.83 -17.12
N ARG A 51 -23.61 10.53 -17.98
CA ARG A 51 -22.40 9.98 -18.60
C ARG A 51 -21.33 9.60 -17.58
N THR A 52 -21.26 10.25 -16.42
CA THR A 52 -20.33 9.83 -15.35
C THR A 52 -20.64 8.43 -14.79
N PHE A 53 -21.87 7.93 -15.00
CA PHE A 53 -22.30 6.62 -14.54
C PHE A 53 -22.35 5.57 -15.65
N VAL A 54 -22.74 5.96 -16.87
CA VAL A 54 -22.94 5.02 -17.99
C VAL A 54 -21.78 5.00 -19.00
N GLY A 55 -20.82 5.92 -18.84
CA GLY A 55 -19.74 6.16 -19.80
C GLY A 55 -20.18 7.01 -21.01
N ASP A 56 -19.27 7.20 -21.95
CA ASP A 56 -19.45 8.05 -23.13
C ASP A 56 -19.94 7.29 -24.38
N ALA A 57 -20.48 6.08 -24.19
CA ALA A 57 -21.08 5.32 -25.28
C ALA A 57 -22.27 6.11 -25.87
N GLU A 58 -22.25 6.28 -27.20
CA GLU A 58 -23.19 7.12 -27.92
C GLU A 58 -24.65 6.71 -27.65
N GLY A 59 -25.49 7.68 -27.31
CA GLY A 59 -26.93 7.50 -27.10
C GLY A 59 -27.33 6.78 -25.79
N VAL A 60 -26.38 6.28 -25.00
CA VAL A 60 -26.69 5.53 -23.77
C VAL A 60 -27.26 6.44 -22.68
N ALA A 61 -26.66 7.60 -22.46
CA ALA A 61 -27.12 8.58 -21.47
C ALA A 61 -28.50 9.15 -21.84
N GLU A 62 -28.72 9.42 -23.12
CA GLU A 62 -29.98 9.91 -23.69
C GLU A 62 -31.08 8.87 -23.51
N ARG A 63 -30.81 7.61 -23.84
CA ARG A 63 -31.74 6.50 -23.60
C ARG A 63 -32.07 6.34 -22.12
N ARG A 64 -31.09 6.44 -21.22
CA ARG A 64 -31.32 6.34 -19.76
C ARG A 64 -32.17 7.48 -19.23
N LEU A 65 -31.94 8.71 -19.72
CA LEU A 65 -32.79 9.85 -19.38
C LEU A 65 -34.22 9.64 -19.89
N ALA A 66 -34.39 9.18 -21.13
CA ALA A 66 -35.71 8.88 -21.68
C ALA A 66 -36.44 7.79 -20.87
N GLU A 67 -35.76 6.70 -20.52
CA GLU A 67 -36.31 5.64 -19.66
C GLU A 67 -36.73 6.21 -18.30
N ARG A 68 -35.92 7.08 -17.68
CA ARG A 68 -36.27 7.78 -16.43
C ARG A 68 -37.55 8.61 -16.58
N LEU A 69 -37.61 9.47 -17.59
CA LEU A 69 -38.77 10.34 -17.82
C LEU A 69 -40.04 9.50 -18.06
N LYS A 70 -39.95 8.45 -18.89
CA LYS A 70 -41.04 7.53 -19.16
C LYS A 70 -41.53 6.85 -17.88
N ARG A 71 -40.64 6.23 -17.09
CA ARG A 71 -41.03 5.59 -15.82
C ARG A 71 -41.75 6.54 -14.88
N ARG A 72 -41.35 7.81 -14.83
CA ARG A 72 -41.95 8.81 -13.93
C ARG A 72 -43.30 9.30 -14.43
N LEU A 73 -43.50 9.36 -15.74
CA LEU A 73 -44.82 9.59 -16.37
C LEU A 73 -45.76 8.41 -16.12
N ASP A 74 -45.29 7.18 -16.28
CA ASP A 74 -46.11 5.98 -16.10
C ASP A 74 -46.57 5.80 -14.63
N ARG A 75 -45.74 6.24 -13.67
CA ARG A 75 -46.03 6.11 -12.24
C ARG A 75 -46.93 7.21 -11.68
N GLN A 76 -47.11 8.33 -12.36
CA GLN A 76 -47.98 9.40 -11.86
C GLN A 76 -49.44 9.19 -12.30
N ARG A 77 -50.37 9.62 -11.46
CA ARG A 77 -51.82 9.45 -11.71
C ARG A 77 -52.49 10.69 -12.28
N THR A 78 -51.79 11.82 -12.31
CA THR A 78 -52.29 13.11 -12.80
C THR A 78 -51.54 13.53 -14.06
N PRO A 79 -52.21 14.20 -15.01
CA PRO A 79 -51.55 14.71 -16.21
C PRO A 79 -50.55 15.83 -15.86
N VAL A 80 -49.51 15.95 -16.68
CA VAL A 80 -48.52 17.04 -16.54
C VAL A 80 -49.17 18.35 -16.98
N GLN A 81 -49.41 19.24 -16.00
CA GLN A 81 -49.99 20.57 -16.27
C GLN A 81 -48.93 21.61 -16.67
N ASP A 82 -47.73 21.51 -16.09
CA ASP A 82 -46.59 22.37 -16.40
C ASP A 82 -45.34 21.50 -16.59
N LEU A 83 -44.88 21.40 -17.83
CA LEU A 83 -43.68 20.64 -18.18
C LEU A 83 -42.42 21.20 -17.51
N THR A 84 -42.33 22.52 -17.35
CA THR A 84 -41.16 23.19 -16.77
C THR A 84 -41.00 22.78 -15.31
N ALA A 85 -42.08 22.96 -14.54
CA ALA A 85 -42.09 22.56 -13.13
C ALA A 85 -41.90 21.05 -12.98
N TRP A 86 -42.51 20.25 -13.86
CA TRP A 86 -42.41 18.80 -13.82
C TRP A 86 -41.00 18.30 -14.07
N LEU A 87 -40.33 18.76 -15.13
CA LEU A 87 -38.95 18.35 -15.44
C LEU A 87 -37.99 18.70 -14.30
N ILE A 88 -38.10 19.90 -13.73
CA ILE A 88 -37.15 20.38 -12.73
C ILE A 88 -37.35 19.71 -11.37
N ARG A 89 -38.60 19.47 -10.95
CA ARG A 89 -38.90 18.91 -9.63
C ARG A 89 -38.96 17.39 -9.63
N ARG A 90 -39.30 16.79 -10.76
CA ARG A 90 -39.61 15.36 -10.85
C ARG A 90 -38.98 14.67 -12.03
N GLY A 91 -38.79 15.29 -13.19
CA GLY A 91 -38.30 14.59 -14.38
C GLY A 91 -36.79 14.33 -14.34
N LEU A 92 -35.99 15.36 -14.08
CA LEU A 92 -34.54 15.32 -14.15
C LEU A 92 -33.87 14.82 -12.86
N PRO A 93 -34.21 15.33 -11.65
CA PRO A 93 -33.44 15.00 -10.44
C PRO A 93 -33.35 13.49 -10.21
N GLN A 94 -32.16 12.98 -9.90
CA GLN A 94 -32.02 11.59 -9.47
C GLN A 94 -32.72 11.37 -8.12
N ASN A 95 -33.50 10.29 -7.98
CA ASN A 95 -34.20 9.99 -6.74
C ASN A 95 -33.64 8.72 -6.07
N ASN A 96 -32.80 8.91 -5.06
CA ASN A 96 -32.12 7.83 -4.36
C ASN A 96 -32.95 7.41 -3.15
N GLY A 97 -33.63 6.27 -3.26
CA GLY A 97 -34.37 5.66 -2.15
C GLY A 97 -33.54 4.73 -1.27
N CYS A 98 -32.24 4.59 -1.55
CA CYS A 98 -31.31 3.67 -0.88
C CYS A 98 -29.90 4.26 -0.80
N TRP A 99 -28.97 3.48 -0.24
CA TRP A 99 -27.56 3.85 -0.04
C TRP A 99 -26.73 3.91 -1.33
N SER A 100 -27.26 3.44 -2.46
CA SER A 100 -26.51 3.42 -3.72
C SER A 100 -26.63 4.75 -4.46
N THR A 101 -25.49 5.36 -4.78
CA THR A 101 -25.41 6.55 -5.65
C THR A 101 -25.77 6.26 -7.10
N LEU A 102 -25.88 4.99 -7.49
CA LEU A 102 -26.28 4.53 -8.82
C LEU A 102 -27.78 4.21 -8.91
N CYS A 103 -28.53 4.39 -7.83
CA CYS A 103 -29.96 4.14 -7.80
C CYS A 103 -30.75 5.33 -8.35
N ASP A 104 -31.77 5.06 -9.15
CA ASP A 104 -32.79 6.03 -9.51
C ASP A 104 -34.17 5.36 -9.50
N ASP A 105 -34.95 5.67 -8.47
CA ASP A 105 -36.28 5.09 -8.22
C ASP A 105 -36.33 3.55 -8.29
N GLY A 106 -35.32 2.88 -7.70
CA GLY A 106 -35.22 1.42 -7.64
C GLY A 106 -34.56 0.76 -8.85
N ILE A 107 -34.10 1.54 -9.83
CA ILE A 107 -33.42 1.07 -11.04
C ILE A 107 -31.97 1.56 -11.01
N ARG A 108 -31.03 0.75 -11.46
CA ARG A 108 -29.62 1.14 -11.61
C ARG A 108 -29.42 2.01 -12.85
N ILE A 109 -28.70 3.11 -12.70
CA ILE A 109 -28.43 4.04 -13.81
C ILE A 109 -27.50 3.41 -14.85
N ASP A 110 -26.45 2.71 -14.41
CA ASP A 110 -25.46 2.05 -15.27
C ASP A 110 -26.09 0.89 -16.07
N SER A 111 -26.68 -0.08 -15.38
CA SER A 111 -27.16 -1.32 -16.01
C SER A 111 -28.61 -1.24 -16.51
N GLY A 112 -29.44 -0.33 -15.98
CA GLY A 112 -30.87 -0.29 -16.23
C GLY A 112 -31.67 -1.41 -15.54
N GLY A 113 -31.01 -2.28 -14.78
CA GLY A 113 -31.64 -3.36 -14.00
C GLY A 113 -32.18 -2.90 -12.65
N THR A 114 -32.76 -3.82 -11.86
CA THR A 114 -33.17 -3.51 -10.48
C THR A 114 -31.96 -3.13 -9.62
N CYS A 115 -32.18 -2.26 -8.64
CA CYS A 115 -31.14 -1.83 -7.70
C CYS A 115 -31.01 -2.85 -6.54
N PRO A 116 -29.88 -3.56 -6.41
CA PRO A 116 -29.70 -4.53 -5.34
C PRO A 116 -29.82 -3.90 -3.95
N SER A 117 -29.38 -2.66 -3.77
CA SER A 117 -29.53 -1.94 -2.50
C SER A 117 -30.99 -1.61 -2.16
N CYS A 118 -31.83 -1.36 -3.17
CA CYS A 118 -33.27 -1.23 -2.96
C CYS A 118 -33.90 -2.58 -2.65
N ASP A 119 -33.50 -3.65 -3.32
CA ASP A 119 -34.00 -5.00 -3.07
C ASP A 119 -33.67 -5.46 -1.65
N CYS A 120 -32.45 -5.21 -1.17
CA CYS A 120 -32.06 -5.43 0.23
C CYS A 120 -32.95 -4.62 1.18
N LEU A 121 -33.10 -3.32 0.97
CA LEU A 121 -33.95 -2.45 1.81
C LEU A 121 -35.42 -2.90 1.85
N ILE A 122 -35.96 -3.35 0.72
CA ILE A 122 -37.31 -3.90 0.63
C ILE A 122 -37.38 -5.22 1.41
N GLY A 123 -36.36 -6.07 1.27
CA GLY A 123 -36.19 -7.31 2.04
C GLY A 123 -36.20 -7.05 3.55
N ASP A 124 -35.38 -6.11 4.02
CA ASP A 124 -35.27 -5.74 5.43
C ASP A 124 -36.60 -5.23 5.98
N ARG A 125 -37.29 -4.35 5.22
CA ARG A 125 -38.61 -3.82 5.61
C ARG A 125 -39.68 -4.91 5.64
N ARG A 126 -39.65 -5.86 4.70
CA ARG A 126 -40.56 -7.01 4.70
C ARG A 126 -40.28 -7.93 5.88
N GLY A 127 -39.01 -8.21 6.17
CA GLY A 127 -38.56 -8.98 7.32
C GLY A 127 -39.03 -8.35 8.64
N LEU A 128 -38.84 -7.04 8.81
CA LEU A 128 -39.32 -6.31 9.99
C LEU A 128 -40.84 -6.43 10.16
N ARG A 129 -41.60 -6.20 9.09
CA ARG A 129 -43.07 -6.35 9.12
C ARG A 129 -43.49 -7.77 9.51
N GLN A 130 -42.81 -8.78 8.99
CA GLN A 130 -43.10 -10.17 9.32
C GLN A 130 -42.78 -10.47 10.79
N ILE A 131 -41.64 -10.01 11.31
CA ILE A 131 -41.27 -10.15 12.72
C ILE A 131 -42.33 -9.50 13.61
N VAL A 132 -42.70 -8.25 13.31
CA VAL A 132 -43.73 -7.53 14.08
C VAL A 132 -45.09 -8.24 14.01
N ALA A 133 -45.50 -8.72 12.84
CA ALA A 133 -46.75 -9.45 12.69
C ALA A 133 -46.78 -10.72 13.55
N THR A 134 -45.67 -11.47 13.56
CA THR A 134 -45.52 -12.68 14.41
C THR A 134 -45.53 -12.32 15.90
N GLU A 135 -44.80 -11.29 16.32
CA GLU A 135 -44.76 -10.82 17.72
C GLU A 135 -46.16 -10.38 18.20
N VAL A 136 -46.86 -9.58 17.40
CA VAL A 136 -48.21 -9.09 17.71
C VAL A 136 -49.21 -10.25 17.78
N ALA A 137 -49.14 -11.21 16.85
CA ALA A 137 -50.01 -12.39 16.87
C ALA A 137 -49.79 -13.26 18.13
N ALA A 138 -48.54 -13.38 18.58
CA ALA A 138 -48.20 -14.13 19.80
C ALA A 138 -48.66 -13.40 21.09
N GLN A 139 -48.54 -12.07 21.13
CA GLN A 139 -48.87 -11.26 22.31
C GLN A 139 -50.38 -10.95 22.43
N HIS A 140 -51.11 -10.95 21.30
CA HIS A 140 -52.54 -10.63 21.24
C HIS A 140 -53.36 -11.72 20.52
N PRO A 141 -53.43 -12.95 21.05
CA PRO A 141 -54.06 -14.09 20.37
C PRO A 141 -55.59 -13.97 20.22
N HIS A 142 -56.25 -13.08 20.96
CA HIS A 142 -57.71 -12.93 20.98
C HIS A 142 -58.20 -11.55 20.55
N VAL A 143 -57.35 -10.75 19.89
CA VAL A 143 -57.73 -9.43 19.41
C VAL A 143 -58.79 -9.54 18.30
N ALA A 144 -59.80 -8.69 18.34
CA ALA A 144 -60.83 -8.65 17.31
C ALA A 144 -60.23 -8.21 15.96
N ALA A 145 -60.74 -8.76 14.85
CA ALA A 145 -60.20 -8.51 13.52
C ALA A 145 -60.19 -7.00 13.13
N GLY A 146 -61.12 -6.20 13.67
CA GLY A 146 -61.17 -4.75 13.46
C GLY A 146 -60.10 -3.95 14.22
N GLU A 147 -59.57 -4.50 15.31
CA GLU A 147 -58.60 -3.84 16.20
C GLU A 147 -57.16 -4.25 15.91
N TRP A 148 -56.97 -5.43 15.29
CA TRP A 148 -55.66 -6.00 14.98
C TRP A 148 -54.75 -5.06 14.21
N ARG A 149 -55.32 -4.32 13.25
CA ARG A 149 -54.56 -3.37 12.42
C ARG A 149 -53.93 -2.25 13.24
N GLY A 150 -54.64 -1.70 14.22
CA GLY A 150 -54.13 -0.63 15.08
C GLY A 150 -52.97 -1.14 15.94
N VAL A 151 -53.16 -2.29 16.60
CA VAL A 151 -52.12 -2.93 17.44
C VAL A 151 -50.86 -3.24 16.62
N TYR A 152 -51.01 -3.74 15.40
CA TYR A 152 -49.88 -4.01 14.50
C TYR A 152 -49.16 -2.74 14.05
N GLU A 153 -49.88 -1.69 13.64
CA GLU A 153 -49.28 -0.43 13.19
C GLU A 153 -48.53 0.29 14.33
N ASP A 154 -49.07 0.26 15.55
CA ASP A 154 -48.42 0.80 16.74
C ASP A 154 -47.14 0.05 17.11
N ALA A 155 -47.18 -1.29 17.11
CA ALA A 155 -46.01 -2.13 17.35
C ALA A 155 -44.92 -1.92 16.29
N LEU A 156 -45.31 -1.79 15.02
CA LEU A 156 -44.39 -1.53 13.92
C LEU A 156 -43.72 -0.16 14.08
N ARG A 157 -44.49 0.88 14.46
CA ARG A 157 -43.97 2.22 14.71
C ARG A 157 -42.98 2.22 15.86
N ALA A 158 -43.32 1.61 16.99
CA ALA A 158 -42.44 1.52 18.15
C ALA A 158 -41.09 0.85 17.81
N LYS A 159 -41.10 -0.25 17.03
CA LYS A 159 -39.88 -0.93 16.59
C LYS A 159 -39.04 -0.07 15.63
N PHE A 160 -39.68 0.63 14.70
CA PHE A 160 -38.99 1.53 13.78
C PHE A 160 -38.33 2.70 14.50
N ASP A 161 -39.03 3.31 15.47
CA ASP A 161 -38.50 4.44 16.25
C ASP A 161 -37.29 4.01 17.08
N TYR A 162 -37.36 2.83 17.71
CA TYR A 162 -36.24 2.24 18.44
C TYR A 162 -35.01 2.00 17.55
N GLN A 163 -35.21 1.38 16.38
CA GLN A 163 -34.11 1.13 15.43
C GLN A 163 -33.49 2.44 14.93
N SER A 164 -34.33 3.43 14.62
CA SER A 164 -33.88 4.74 14.16
C SER A 164 -33.04 5.47 15.20
N ALA A 165 -33.44 5.41 16.48
CA ALA A 165 -32.65 5.96 17.58
C ALA A 165 -31.29 5.25 17.71
N MET A 166 -31.27 3.92 17.57
CA MET A 166 -30.03 3.15 17.67
C MET A 166 -29.06 3.42 16.53
N ASP A 167 -29.56 3.58 15.31
CA ASP A 167 -28.73 3.93 14.16
C ASP A 167 -28.23 5.38 14.22
N ALA A 168 -28.96 6.29 14.85
CA ALA A 168 -28.46 7.64 15.15
C ALA A 168 -27.24 7.58 16.11
N MET A 169 -27.37 6.85 17.23
CA MET A 169 -26.27 6.66 18.19
C MET A 169 -25.05 5.97 17.56
N ARG A 170 -25.26 4.98 16.68
CA ARG A 170 -24.15 4.32 15.96
C ARG A 170 -23.40 5.29 15.05
N ARG A 171 -24.13 6.17 14.35
CA ARG A 171 -23.53 7.17 13.45
C ARG A 171 -22.73 8.21 14.23
N GLU A 172 -23.25 8.69 15.35
CA GLU A 172 -22.54 9.61 16.24
C GLU A 172 -21.21 9.01 16.73
N ARG A 173 -21.25 7.80 17.30
CA ARG A 173 -20.03 7.09 17.72
C ARG A 173 -19.05 6.82 16.58
N ALA A 174 -19.54 6.56 15.37
CA ALA A 174 -18.68 6.37 14.21
C ALA A 174 -17.98 7.67 13.80
N ALA A 175 -18.69 8.80 13.85
CA ALA A 175 -18.12 10.12 13.60
C ALA A 175 -17.06 10.48 14.65
N GLU A 176 -17.33 10.25 15.94
CA GLU A 176 -16.36 10.46 17.02
C GLU A 176 -15.07 9.64 16.82
N ARG A 177 -15.21 8.35 16.50
CA ARG A 177 -14.06 7.48 16.20
C ARG A 177 -13.28 7.96 14.99
N GLN A 178 -13.94 8.45 13.96
CA GLN A 178 -13.28 8.99 12.78
C GLN A 178 -12.46 10.24 13.12
N VAL A 179 -13.02 11.15 13.92
CA VAL A 179 -12.30 12.35 14.40
C VAL A 179 -11.09 11.93 15.24
N ALA A 180 -11.25 11.02 16.19
CA ALA A 180 -10.16 10.53 17.04
C ALA A 180 -9.06 9.85 16.21
N PHE A 181 -9.42 9.05 15.21
CA PHE A 181 -8.48 8.40 14.32
C PHE A 181 -7.65 9.42 13.52
N HIS A 182 -8.29 10.43 12.94
CA HIS A 182 -7.57 11.48 12.22
C HIS A 182 -6.68 12.31 13.14
N ALA A 183 -7.14 12.64 14.36
CA ALA A 183 -6.33 13.33 15.35
C ALA A 183 -5.07 12.53 15.73
N ALA A 184 -5.19 11.21 15.94
CA ALA A 184 -4.05 10.35 16.25
C ALA A 184 -3.04 10.28 15.10
N ILE A 185 -3.50 10.27 13.83
CA ILE A 185 -2.61 10.33 12.67
C ILE A 185 -1.82 11.64 12.65
N GLU A 186 -2.48 12.77 12.88
CA GLU A 186 -1.82 14.08 12.87
C GLU A 186 -0.84 14.23 14.03
N GLU A 187 -1.17 13.71 15.22
CA GLU A 187 -0.25 13.65 16.36
C GLU A 187 0.99 12.80 16.03
N GLN A 188 0.80 11.61 15.45
CA GLN A 188 1.91 10.75 15.05
C GLN A 188 2.82 11.43 14.02
N LYS A 189 2.24 12.12 13.03
CA LYS A 189 3.02 12.90 12.05
C LYS A 189 3.82 14.02 12.73
N ALA A 190 3.23 14.72 13.70
CA ALA A 190 3.92 15.76 14.45
C ALA A 190 5.10 15.21 15.26
N GLN A 191 4.92 14.07 15.93
CA GLN A 191 5.99 13.38 16.67
C GLN A 191 7.14 12.96 15.75
N LEU A 192 6.82 12.37 14.60
CA LEU A 192 7.83 11.99 13.60
C LEU A 192 8.58 13.20 13.04
N ALA A 193 7.88 14.30 12.75
CA ALA A 193 8.50 15.54 12.30
C ALA A 193 9.45 16.12 13.36
N GLU A 194 9.08 16.09 14.64
CA GLU A 194 9.94 16.54 15.73
C GLU A 194 11.18 15.65 15.91
N GLU A 195 11.02 14.33 15.76
CA GLU A 195 12.15 13.41 15.70
C GLU A 195 13.07 13.68 14.51
N GLU A 196 12.52 13.94 13.32
CA GLU A 196 13.29 14.25 12.13
C GLU A 196 14.10 15.52 12.29
N VAL A 197 13.51 16.59 12.87
CA VAL A 197 14.22 17.83 13.20
C VAL A 197 15.33 17.57 14.22
N ARG A 198 15.04 16.83 15.30
CA ARG A 198 16.05 16.46 16.30
C ARG A 198 17.18 15.62 15.71
N ARG A 199 16.87 14.71 14.78
CA ARG A 199 17.88 13.92 14.06
C ARG A 199 18.71 14.84 13.18
N ALA A 200 18.08 15.65 12.32
CA ALA A 200 18.76 16.56 11.40
C ALA A 200 19.76 17.48 12.11
N ALA A 201 19.38 18.03 13.28
CA ALA A 201 20.23 18.91 14.08
C ALA A 201 21.49 18.25 14.67
N ARG A 202 21.59 16.91 14.70
CA ARG A 202 22.75 16.21 15.27
C ARG A 202 24.02 16.52 14.46
N PRO A 203 25.13 16.89 15.12
CA PRO A 203 26.39 17.11 14.44
C PRO A 203 26.97 15.79 13.91
N CYS A 204 27.92 15.88 12.99
CA CYS A 204 28.63 14.73 12.47
C CYS A 204 29.53 14.12 13.54
N GLU A 205 29.42 12.82 13.79
CA GLU A 205 30.24 12.08 14.76
C GLU A 205 31.74 12.17 14.46
N ASP A 206 32.13 12.22 13.19
CA ASP A 206 33.54 12.16 12.78
C ASP A 206 34.22 13.53 12.69
N CYS A 207 33.53 14.55 12.18
CA CYS A 207 34.11 15.85 11.90
C CYS A 207 33.45 17.02 12.65
N GLY A 208 32.41 16.76 13.44
CA GLY A 208 31.71 17.77 14.23
C GLY A 208 30.84 18.76 13.43
N ARG A 209 30.72 18.60 12.11
CA ARG A 209 29.89 19.48 11.26
C ARG A 209 28.45 19.50 11.78
N ALA A 210 27.92 20.69 12.06
CA ALA A 210 26.55 20.86 12.52
C ALA A 210 25.53 20.39 11.47
N GLU A 211 24.31 20.08 11.94
CA GLU A 211 23.17 19.72 11.09
C GLU A 211 23.44 18.58 10.09
N ALA A 212 24.14 17.55 10.54
CA ALA A 212 24.63 16.47 9.69
C ALA A 212 23.86 15.15 9.88
N ALA A 213 22.76 15.16 10.64
CA ALA A 213 21.99 13.96 10.97
C ALA A 213 22.83 12.80 11.57
N GLY A 214 23.91 13.13 12.27
CA GLY A 214 24.89 12.17 12.82
C GLY A 214 26.09 11.89 11.91
N LEU A 215 25.96 11.92 10.58
CA LEU A 215 27.10 11.77 9.66
C LEU A 215 26.95 12.66 8.43
N CYS A 216 27.89 13.57 8.23
CA CYS A 216 27.89 14.40 7.02
C CYS A 216 28.15 13.54 5.77
N PRO A 217 27.73 14.00 4.57
CA PRO A 217 27.90 13.23 3.33
C PRO A 217 29.33 12.75 3.10
N VAL A 218 30.33 13.58 3.37
CA VAL A 218 31.75 13.22 3.21
C VAL A 218 32.16 12.10 4.16
N CYS A 219 31.84 12.20 5.46
CA CYS A 219 32.21 11.19 6.45
C CYS A 219 31.44 9.87 6.24
N SER A 220 30.17 9.94 5.84
CA SER A 220 29.38 8.77 5.45
C SER A 220 30.01 8.04 4.25
N LEU A 221 30.41 8.78 3.21
CA LEU A 221 31.11 8.22 2.05
C LEU A 221 32.48 7.65 2.42
N ARG A 222 33.25 8.32 3.30
CA ARG A 222 34.55 7.82 3.79
C ARG A 222 34.42 6.55 4.61
N ARG A 223 33.48 6.46 5.56
CA ARG A 223 33.19 5.23 6.33
C ARG A 223 32.80 4.09 5.39
N SER A 224 31.94 4.37 4.40
CA SER A 224 31.55 3.39 3.38
C SER A 224 32.75 2.92 2.54
N THR A 225 33.59 3.85 2.10
CA THR A 225 34.81 3.56 1.32
C THR A 225 35.76 2.69 2.11
N LYS A 226 35.99 3.01 3.40
CA LYS A 226 36.80 2.18 4.29
C LYS A 226 36.26 0.76 4.39
N ALA A 227 34.96 0.58 4.61
CA ALA A 227 34.37 -0.74 4.70
C ALA A 227 34.53 -1.55 3.40
N LEU A 228 34.39 -0.90 2.23
CA LEU A 228 34.61 -1.53 0.92
C LEU A 228 36.08 -1.92 0.73
N VAL A 229 37.02 -1.04 1.10
CA VAL A 229 38.45 -1.33 1.03
C VAL A 229 38.83 -2.47 1.95
N ASP A 230 38.34 -2.48 3.21
CA ASP A 230 38.60 -3.54 4.17
C ASP A 230 38.10 -4.90 3.62
N GLN A 231 36.89 -4.97 3.05
CA GLN A 231 36.37 -6.17 2.37
C GLN A 231 37.23 -6.59 1.16
N ALA A 232 37.68 -5.63 0.36
CA ALA A 232 38.50 -5.89 -0.82
C ALA A 232 39.88 -6.41 -0.43
N VAL A 233 40.45 -5.93 0.69
CA VAL A 233 41.69 -6.44 1.28
C VAL A 233 41.48 -7.87 1.77
N ASP A 234 40.38 -8.13 2.48
CA ASP A 234 40.10 -9.45 3.03
C ASP A 234 39.97 -10.53 1.96
N ILE A 235 39.26 -10.28 0.86
CA ILE A 235 39.20 -11.22 -0.28
C ILE A 235 40.61 -11.51 -0.82
N ALA A 236 41.43 -10.45 -0.95
CA ALA A 236 42.76 -10.60 -1.52
C ALA A 236 43.72 -11.32 -0.58
N VAL A 237 43.59 -11.16 0.74
CA VAL A 237 44.39 -11.86 1.74
C VAL A 237 43.92 -13.31 1.87
N ALA A 238 42.61 -13.56 1.95
CA ALA A 238 42.04 -14.89 2.15
C ALA A 238 42.44 -15.90 1.05
N VAL A 239 42.63 -15.44 -0.19
CA VAL A 239 43.01 -16.33 -1.32
C VAL A 239 44.54 -16.49 -1.48
N ARG A 240 45.35 -15.74 -0.72
CA ARG A 240 46.82 -15.71 -0.89
C ARG A 240 47.61 -16.02 0.38
N ALA A 241 47.07 -15.72 1.55
CA ALA A 241 47.77 -15.91 2.80
C ALA A 241 47.80 -17.38 3.21
N ASP A 242 48.91 -17.78 3.82
CA ASP A 242 48.92 -18.93 4.69
C ASP A 242 48.30 -18.53 6.04
N VAL A 243 47.13 -19.07 6.36
CA VAL A 243 46.37 -18.70 7.57
C VAL A 243 47.01 -19.23 8.85
N ASP A 244 47.92 -20.19 8.75
CA ASP A 244 48.63 -20.78 9.88
C ASP A 244 49.83 -19.93 10.34
N ASP A 245 50.20 -18.90 9.57
CA ASP A 245 51.22 -17.90 9.93
C ASP A 245 50.58 -16.52 10.17
N PRO A 246 50.25 -16.19 11.44
CA PRO A 246 49.66 -14.90 11.80
C PRO A 246 50.53 -13.70 11.42
N GLN A 247 51.87 -13.85 11.40
CA GLN A 247 52.77 -12.76 11.03
C GLN A 247 52.71 -12.51 9.53
N ALA A 248 52.72 -13.57 8.71
CA ALA A 248 52.52 -13.44 7.26
C ALA A 248 51.16 -12.84 6.91
N VAL A 249 50.08 -13.26 7.60
CA VAL A 249 48.73 -12.67 7.43
C VAL A 249 48.73 -11.18 7.76
N GLY A 250 49.38 -10.78 8.87
CA GLY A 250 49.48 -9.38 9.28
C GLY A 250 50.23 -8.52 8.27
N MET A 251 51.41 -8.97 7.83
CA MET A 251 52.22 -8.26 6.83
C MET A 251 51.50 -8.13 5.49
N LEU A 252 50.90 -9.23 5.00
CA LEU A 252 50.15 -9.20 3.74
C LEU A 252 48.92 -8.30 3.83
N THR A 253 48.21 -8.31 4.96
CA THR A 253 47.06 -7.42 5.19
C THR A 253 47.50 -5.95 5.13
N ALA A 254 48.58 -5.59 5.82
CA ALA A 254 49.08 -4.21 5.84
C ALA A 254 49.52 -3.74 4.44
N GLN A 255 50.32 -4.55 3.74
CA GLN A 255 50.78 -4.24 2.39
C GLN A 255 49.61 -4.05 1.43
N VAL A 256 48.67 -4.99 1.41
CA VAL A 256 47.52 -4.95 0.50
C VAL A 256 46.61 -3.78 0.85
N ALA A 257 46.42 -3.46 2.13
CA ALA A 257 45.65 -2.29 2.54
C ALA A 257 46.29 -1.00 2.05
N GLU A 258 47.60 -0.83 2.20
CA GLU A 258 48.34 0.34 1.73
C GLU A 258 48.22 0.51 0.22
N ASP A 259 48.50 -0.53 -0.56
CA ASP A 259 48.38 -0.51 -2.02
C ASP A 259 46.95 -0.20 -2.47
N THR A 260 45.95 -0.77 -1.78
CA THR A 260 44.54 -0.54 -2.06
C THR A 260 44.16 0.91 -1.81
N TRP A 261 44.57 1.47 -0.68
CA TRP A 261 44.29 2.86 -0.34
C TRP A 261 45.03 3.84 -1.25
N ALA A 262 46.27 3.54 -1.66
CA ALA A 262 47.01 4.33 -2.64
C ALA A 262 46.26 4.38 -3.98
N PHE A 263 45.76 3.24 -4.45
CA PHE A 263 44.95 3.17 -5.67
C PHE A 263 43.63 3.94 -5.55
N VAL A 264 42.89 3.76 -4.46
CA VAL A 264 41.58 4.42 -4.26
C VAL A 264 41.72 5.94 -4.11
N ARG A 265 42.72 6.42 -3.36
CA ARG A 265 42.99 7.87 -3.21
C ARG A 265 43.51 8.52 -4.49
N GLY A 266 44.01 7.72 -5.43
CA GLY A 266 44.36 8.16 -6.78
C GLY A 266 43.15 8.44 -7.67
N ALA A 267 41.91 8.20 -7.21
CA ALA A 267 40.70 8.53 -7.96
C ALA A 267 40.63 10.04 -8.23
N GLY A 268 40.65 10.42 -9.51
CA GLY A 268 40.33 11.78 -9.92
C GLY A 268 38.86 12.08 -9.67
N ALA A 269 38.55 13.25 -9.11
CA ALA A 269 37.18 13.74 -9.09
C ALA A 269 36.74 14.03 -10.54
N PRO A 270 35.55 13.58 -10.98
CA PRO A 270 35.01 14.01 -12.26
C PRO A 270 34.81 15.53 -12.21
N ASP A 271 35.38 16.23 -13.20
CA ASP A 271 35.27 17.67 -13.44
C ASP A 271 35.86 18.61 -12.36
N GLY A 272 37.20 18.73 -12.32
CA GLY A 272 37.97 19.98 -12.10
C GLY A 272 37.71 20.86 -10.86
N ALA A 273 36.70 20.57 -10.04
CA ALA A 273 36.33 21.27 -8.83
C ALA A 273 36.77 20.42 -7.64
N ASP A 274 37.53 21.04 -6.73
CA ASP A 274 37.98 20.44 -5.48
C ASP A 274 36.84 20.31 -4.46
N ASP A 275 35.68 19.76 -4.87
CA ASP A 275 34.57 19.48 -3.96
C ASP A 275 34.88 18.20 -3.15
N PRO A 276 34.99 18.31 -1.80
CA PRO A 276 35.23 17.15 -0.94
C PRO A 276 34.18 16.04 -1.08
N VAL A 277 32.93 16.36 -1.43
CA VAL A 277 31.87 15.36 -1.62
C VAL A 277 32.09 14.57 -2.90
N CYS A 278 32.34 15.24 -4.03
CA CYS A 278 32.66 14.60 -5.30
C CYS A 278 33.89 13.71 -5.22
N ARG A 279 34.95 14.16 -4.52
CA ARG A 279 36.14 13.31 -4.26
C ARG A 279 35.78 12.07 -3.45
N ALA A 280 35.09 12.21 -2.33
CA ALA A 280 34.71 11.07 -1.48
C ALA A 280 33.77 10.09 -2.22
N PHE A 281 32.93 10.60 -3.13
CA PHE A 281 32.10 9.77 -3.99
C PHE A 281 32.94 8.99 -5.02
N ALA A 282 33.89 9.65 -5.69
CA ALA A 282 34.79 9.01 -6.66
C ALA A 282 35.65 7.91 -6.00
N GLU A 283 36.17 8.17 -4.79
CA GLU A 283 36.88 7.16 -3.99
C GLU A 283 35.97 5.94 -3.68
N LYS A 284 34.72 6.17 -3.25
CA LYS A 284 33.75 5.10 -2.97
C LYS A 284 33.43 4.27 -4.22
N ASP A 285 33.18 4.94 -5.35
CA ASP A 285 32.86 4.29 -6.62
C ASP A 285 34.02 3.41 -7.09
N LEU A 286 35.25 3.93 -7.03
CA LEU A 286 36.45 3.16 -7.35
C LEU A 286 36.65 1.98 -6.40
N ALA A 287 36.43 2.17 -5.08
CA ALA A 287 36.51 1.08 -4.10
C ALA A 287 35.46 -0.02 -4.36
N THR A 288 34.25 0.35 -4.80
CA THR A 288 33.19 -0.60 -5.16
C THR A 288 33.60 -1.42 -6.39
N LYS A 289 34.09 -0.77 -7.45
CA LYS A 289 34.60 -1.44 -8.65
C LYS A 289 35.76 -2.37 -8.33
N LEU A 290 36.67 -1.94 -7.46
CA LEU A 290 37.82 -2.75 -7.04
C LEU A 290 37.40 -3.98 -6.23
N LEU A 291 36.44 -3.83 -5.30
CA LEU A 291 35.89 -4.95 -4.53
C LEU A 291 35.29 -6.00 -5.48
N GLU A 292 34.45 -5.56 -6.41
CA GLU A 292 33.82 -6.46 -7.38
C GLU A 292 34.86 -7.15 -8.27
N GLN A 293 35.86 -6.39 -8.77
CA GLN A 293 36.95 -6.96 -9.55
C GLN A 293 37.75 -8.02 -8.78
N ARG A 294 38.07 -7.77 -7.50
CA ARG A 294 38.78 -8.74 -6.65
C ARG A 294 37.93 -9.97 -6.38
N ARG A 295 36.64 -9.80 -6.12
CA ARG A 295 35.70 -10.90 -5.95
C ARG A 295 35.63 -11.78 -7.20
N GLN A 296 35.50 -11.18 -8.39
CA GLN A 296 35.47 -11.90 -9.65
C GLN A 296 36.77 -12.67 -9.91
N ARG A 297 37.94 -12.04 -9.68
CA ARG A 297 39.24 -12.70 -9.81
C ARG A 297 39.41 -13.86 -8.83
N ALA A 298 38.97 -13.69 -7.58
CA ALA A 298 38.99 -14.74 -6.57
C ALA A 298 38.11 -15.93 -6.99
N LEU A 299 36.86 -15.67 -7.39
CA LEU A 299 35.94 -16.71 -7.85
C LEU A 299 36.46 -17.41 -9.11
N GLN A 300 37.04 -16.67 -10.06
CA GLN A 300 37.65 -17.27 -11.24
C GLN A 300 38.73 -18.29 -10.87
N ARG A 301 39.67 -17.90 -9.99
CA ARG A 301 40.72 -18.79 -9.50
C ARG A 301 40.16 -20.01 -8.74
N LEU A 302 39.10 -19.81 -7.94
CA LEU A 302 38.50 -20.89 -7.16
C LEU A 302 37.67 -21.86 -8.02
N ARG A 303 37.11 -21.42 -9.15
CA ARG A 303 36.44 -22.32 -10.11
C ARG A 303 37.41 -23.29 -10.79
N GLU A 304 38.68 -22.92 -10.88
CA GLU A 304 39.77 -23.75 -11.42
C GLU A 304 40.42 -24.64 -10.33
N SER A 305 39.90 -24.61 -9.10
CA SER A 305 40.44 -25.41 -7.99
C SER A 305 40.05 -26.89 -8.11
N GLY A 306 40.86 -27.76 -7.49
CA GLY A 306 40.59 -29.20 -7.42
C GLY A 306 39.20 -29.55 -6.88
N PRO A 307 38.75 -28.99 -5.74
CA PRO A 307 37.40 -29.24 -5.21
C PRO A 307 36.27 -28.85 -6.17
N ALA A 308 36.40 -27.70 -6.86
CA ALA A 308 35.42 -27.27 -7.84
C ALA A 308 35.36 -28.21 -9.04
N GLU A 309 36.51 -28.67 -9.55
CA GLU A 309 36.56 -29.61 -10.67
C GLU A 309 36.02 -31.00 -10.31
N MET A 310 36.30 -31.48 -9.10
CA MET A 310 35.76 -32.76 -8.61
C MET A 310 34.23 -32.74 -8.55
N GLU A 311 33.64 -31.69 -7.97
CA GLU A 311 32.18 -31.53 -7.90
C GLU A 311 31.57 -31.38 -9.29
N ALA A 312 32.21 -30.62 -10.19
CA ALA A 312 31.78 -30.49 -11.57
C ALA A 312 31.75 -31.84 -12.30
N ALA A 313 32.80 -32.65 -12.15
CA ALA A 313 32.88 -33.98 -12.72
C ALA A 313 31.82 -34.93 -12.13
N HIS A 314 31.54 -34.82 -10.83
CA HIS A 314 30.47 -35.56 -10.17
C HIS A 314 29.09 -35.18 -10.73
N VAL A 315 28.76 -33.89 -10.77
CA VAL A 315 27.48 -33.38 -11.29
C VAL A 315 27.30 -33.70 -12.78
N ARG A 316 28.36 -33.60 -13.59
CA ARG A 316 28.34 -34.02 -15.00
C ARG A 316 27.95 -35.49 -15.13
N ARG A 317 28.59 -36.37 -14.35
CA ARG A 317 28.31 -37.82 -14.33
C ARG A 317 26.88 -38.11 -13.90
N MET A 318 26.39 -37.45 -12.85
CA MET A 318 25.03 -37.63 -12.33
C MET A 318 23.97 -37.10 -13.28
N THR A 319 24.23 -35.99 -13.96
CA THR A 319 23.28 -35.42 -14.94
C THR A 319 23.12 -36.33 -16.16
N LEU A 320 24.19 -37.00 -16.60
CA LEU A 320 24.15 -37.95 -17.72
C LEU A 320 23.67 -39.36 -17.32
N HIS A 321 23.48 -39.62 -16.02
CA HIS A 321 23.12 -40.95 -15.54
C HIS A 321 21.76 -41.39 -16.09
N GLY A 322 21.74 -42.49 -16.84
CA GLY A 322 20.52 -43.04 -17.46
C GLY A 322 20.01 -42.25 -18.67
N MET A 323 20.75 -41.27 -19.17
CA MET A 323 20.38 -40.50 -20.37
C MET A 323 21.07 -41.01 -21.63
N PHE A 324 20.40 -40.90 -22.78
CA PHE A 324 21.00 -41.20 -24.08
C PHE A 324 22.02 -40.12 -24.48
N PRO A 325 23.19 -40.47 -25.07
CA PRO A 325 24.27 -39.52 -25.38
C PRO A 325 23.94 -38.66 -26.60
N THR A 326 23.12 -37.64 -26.40
CA THR A 326 22.84 -36.59 -27.40
C THR A 326 23.64 -35.33 -27.10
N ASP A 327 23.87 -34.48 -28.10
CA ASP A 327 24.56 -33.20 -27.91
C ASP A 327 23.84 -32.31 -26.90
N LYS A 328 22.51 -32.25 -26.97
CA LYS A 328 21.67 -31.51 -26.02
C LYS A 328 21.85 -31.98 -24.58
N ASN A 329 21.97 -33.29 -24.36
CA ASN A 329 22.20 -33.83 -23.01
C ASN A 329 23.62 -33.53 -22.51
N ARG A 330 24.61 -33.52 -23.41
CA ARG A 330 25.99 -33.09 -23.09
C ARG A 330 26.04 -31.61 -22.70
N GLU A 331 25.42 -30.73 -23.48
CA GLU A 331 25.31 -29.30 -23.15
C GLU A 331 24.65 -29.08 -21.79
N ARG A 332 23.52 -29.75 -21.52
CA ARG A 332 22.83 -29.66 -20.22
C ARG A 332 23.73 -30.09 -19.06
N ALA A 333 24.53 -31.14 -19.24
CA ALA A 333 25.46 -31.63 -18.23
C ALA A 333 26.62 -30.64 -18.01
N GLU A 334 27.15 -30.03 -19.07
CA GLU A 334 28.19 -28.99 -18.96
C GLU A 334 27.69 -27.74 -18.25
N GLU A 335 26.47 -27.27 -18.56
CA GLU A 335 25.88 -26.14 -17.84
C GLU A 335 25.66 -26.46 -16.36
N ALA A 336 25.18 -27.67 -16.04
CA ALA A 336 24.98 -28.10 -14.66
C ALA A 336 26.31 -28.18 -13.91
N ALA A 337 27.35 -28.70 -14.54
CA ALA A 337 28.72 -28.74 -14.02
C ALA A 337 29.30 -27.33 -13.82
N ALA A 338 29.11 -26.41 -14.78
CA ALA A 338 29.54 -25.01 -14.66
C ALA A 338 28.85 -24.31 -13.48
N ARG A 339 27.54 -24.49 -13.30
CA ARG A 339 26.80 -23.97 -12.13
C ARG A 339 27.30 -24.60 -10.82
N ALA A 340 27.72 -25.86 -10.84
CA ALA A 340 28.30 -26.51 -9.66
C ALA A 340 29.67 -25.93 -9.30
N ARG A 341 30.56 -25.71 -10.28
CA ARG A 341 31.84 -25.01 -10.08
C ARG A 341 31.64 -23.63 -9.47
N GLU A 342 30.68 -22.86 -9.99
CA GLU A 342 30.34 -21.53 -9.50
C GLU A 342 29.93 -21.58 -8.02
N ARG A 343 29.06 -22.52 -7.61
CA ARG A 343 28.64 -22.69 -6.21
C ARG A 343 29.81 -23.06 -5.30
N VAL A 344 30.60 -24.07 -5.68
CA VAL A 344 31.75 -24.50 -4.88
C VAL A 344 32.76 -23.37 -4.72
N ALA A 345 33.04 -22.59 -5.77
CA ALA A 345 33.92 -21.44 -5.67
C ALA A 345 33.39 -20.37 -4.70
N GLN A 346 32.08 -20.12 -4.67
CA GLN A 346 31.47 -19.21 -3.71
C GLN A 346 31.55 -19.72 -2.26
N ASP A 347 31.35 -21.02 -2.05
CA ASP A 347 31.44 -21.64 -0.73
C ASP A 347 32.88 -21.64 -0.21
N LEU A 348 33.86 -21.99 -1.06
CA LEU A 348 35.29 -21.91 -0.73
C LEU A 348 35.72 -20.48 -0.39
N LEU A 349 35.25 -19.48 -1.14
CA LEU A 349 35.54 -18.08 -0.82
C LEU A 349 35.01 -17.69 0.57
N ARG A 350 33.79 -18.15 0.91
CA ARG A 350 33.20 -17.92 2.23
C ARG A 350 34.01 -18.61 3.34
N GLU A 351 34.48 -19.83 3.08
CA GLU A 351 35.32 -20.60 4.00
C GLU A 351 36.64 -19.89 4.28
N PHE A 352 37.38 -19.49 3.23
CA PHE A 352 38.65 -18.79 3.37
C PHE A 352 38.52 -17.45 4.10
N LEU A 353 37.44 -16.69 3.86
CA LEU A 353 37.15 -15.48 4.62
C LEU A 353 36.87 -15.79 6.10
N GLY A 354 36.18 -16.90 6.38
CA GLY A 354 35.95 -17.41 7.73
C GLY A 354 37.23 -17.82 8.44
N ASP A 355 38.13 -18.52 7.76
CA ASP A 355 39.46 -18.89 8.27
C ASP A 355 40.31 -17.66 8.60
N LEU A 356 40.37 -16.70 7.69
CA LEU A 356 41.07 -15.43 7.92
C LEU A 356 40.53 -14.69 9.15
N ALA A 357 39.20 -14.64 9.31
CA ALA A 357 38.58 -14.02 10.47
C ALA A 357 38.95 -14.74 11.78
N ARG A 358 38.96 -16.08 11.78
CA ARG A 358 39.38 -16.89 12.93
C ARG A 358 40.85 -16.69 13.27
N ALA A 359 41.74 -16.69 12.27
CA ALA A 359 43.18 -16.48 12.46
C ALA A 359 43.46 -15.11 13.09
N ARG A 360 42.81 -14.05 12.60
CA ARG A 360 42.92 -12.71 13.20
C ARG A 360 42.38 -12.65 14.62
N ALA A 361 41.25 -13.29 14.90
CA ALA A 361 40.68 -13.34 16.25
C ALA A 361 41.58 -14.09 17.25
N ALA A 362 42.32 -15.11 16.79
CA ALA A 362 43.30 -15.83 17.60
C ALA A 362 44.58 -15.00 17.85
N ALA A 363 44.97 -14.15 16.91
CA ALA A 363 46.16 -13.29 17.03
C ALA A 363 45.98 -12.11 18.01
N VAL A 364 44.73 -11.69 18.30
CA VAL A 364 44.47 -10.64 19.30
C VAL A 364 44.75 -11.21 20.70
N PRO A 365 45.70 -10.63 21.47
CA PRO A 365 45.98 -11.07 22.82
C PRO A 365 44.72 -10.95 23.68
N ARG A 366 44.16 -12.08 24.10
CA ARG A 366 43.07 -12.07 25.07
C ARG A 366 43.65 -11.59 26.40
N LYS A 367 43.22 -10.41 26.88
CA LYS A 367 43.48 -10.01 28.26
C LYS A 367 42.98 -11.14 29.16
N ARG A 368 43.90 -11.73 29.92
CA ARG A 368 43.54 -12.71 30.94
C ARG A 368 42.53 -12.00 31.86
N PRO A 369 41.33 -12.58 32.09
CA PRO A 369 40.44 -12.01 33.06
C PRO A 369 41.18 -11.88 34.40
N PRO A 370 41.00 -10.78 35.14
CA PRO A 370 41.63 -10.60 36.44
C PRO A 370 41.37 -11.83 37.33
N ALA A 371 42.33 -12.16 38.18
CA ALA A 371 42.23 -13.34 39.04
C ALA A 371 40.96 -13.28 39.88
N TRP A 372 40.42 -14.42 40.32
CA TRP A 372 39.20 -14.46 41.13
C TRP A 372 39.32 -13.56 42.37
N SER A 373 40.50 -13.54 43.00
CA SER A 373 40.84 -12.66 44.12
C SER A 373 40.72 -11.17 43.83
N GLU A 374 40.97 -10.74 42.58
CA GLU A 374 40.85 -9.35 42.13
C GLU A 374 39.41 -8.99 41.76
N ARG A 375 38.59 -10.00 41.39
CA ARG A 375 37.18 -9.82 41.01
C ARG A 375 36.22 -9.87 42.19
N CYS A 376 36.56 -10.59 43.26
CA CYS A 376 35.72 -10.73 44.45
C CYS A 376 35.33 -9.40 45.09
N PRO A 377 36.24 -8.42 45.27
CA PRO A 377 35.88 -7.13 45.88
C PRO A 377 34.86 -6.35 45.03
N ASP A 378 35.05 -6.30 43.71
CA ASP A 378 34.16 -5.60 42.77
C ASP A 378 32.77 -6.25 42.69
N LEU A 379 32.72 -7.58 42.76
CA LEU A 379 31.45 -8.33 42.76
C LEU A 379 30.72 -8.23 44.10
N ALA A 380 31.45 -8.19 45.22
CA ALA A 380 30.88 -7.99 46.56
C ALA A 380 30.38 -6.54 46.76
N ALA A 381 30.98 -5.57 46.07
CA ALA A 381 30.57 -4.17 46.10
C ALA A 381 29.38 -3.86 45.17
N ARG A 382 28.98 -4.81 44.31
CA ARG A 382 27.77 -4.64 43.50
C ARG A 382 26.54 -4.84 44.37
N PRO A 383 25.59 -3.88 44.38
CA PRO A 383 24.31 -4.12 45.01
C PRO A 383 23.66 -5.33 44.34
N LEU A 384 23.28 -6.31 45.15
CA LEU A 384 22.35 -7.34 44.70
C LEU A 384 21.03 -6.62 44.42
N ASP A 385 20.42 -6.85 43.26
CA ASP A 385 19.05 -6.40 42.99
C ASP A 385 18.10 -7.16 43.92
N GLU A 386 17.99 -6.69 45.16
CA GLU A 386 16.99 -7.11 46.13
C GLU A 386 15.86 -6.08 46.11
N ASP A 387 14.83 -6.36 45.30
CA ASP A 387 13.40 -6.23 45.66
C ASP A 387 12.48 -6.45 44.45
N THR A 388 12.28 -7.71 44.09
CA THR A 388 10.97 -8.19 43.60
C THR A 388 10.51 -9.32 44.51
N VAL A 389 10.36 -9.02 45.80
CA VAL A 389 9.46 -9.78 46.67
C VAL A 389 8.06 -9.22 46.42
N VAL A 390 7.26 -9.95 45.65
CA VAL A 390 5.83 -9.69 45.51
C VAL A 390 5.19 -10.03 46.87
N ASP A 391 4.93 -9.00 47.67
CA ASP A 391 4.14 -9.10 48.90
C ASP A 391 2.67 -9.41 48.54
N GLY A 392 2.37 -10.70 48.42
CA GLY A 392 1.03 -11.25 48.25
C GLY A 392 0.45 -11.76 49.57
N ALA A 393 0.28 -10.87 50.56
CA ALA A 393 -0.44 -11.18 51.81
C ALA A 393 -1.68 -10.28 51.94
N GLY A 394 -2.81 -10.76 51.42
CA GLY A 394 -4.11 -10.11 51.48
C GLY A 394 -5.23 -11.09 51.81
N ALA A 395 -5.28 -11.47 53.09
CA ALA A 395 -6.38 -11.96 53.92
C ALA A 395 -7.64 -12.59 53.28
N VAL A 396 -7.85 -13.86 53.62
CA VAL A 396 -9.18 -14.49 53.79
C VAL A 396 -9.82 -13.92 55.07
N ARG A 397 -11.05 -13.43 54.98
CA ARG A 397 -11.99 -13.34 56.10
C ARG A 397 -13.37 -13.83 55.64
N VAL A 398 -13.87 -14.75 56.47
CA VAL A 398 -15.20 -15.38 56.61
C VAL A 398 -16.32 -14.83 55.73
#